data_AF-S0AQG4-F1
#
_entry.id   AF-S0AQG4-F1
#
_cell.length_a   1.000
_cell.length_b   1.000
_cell.length_c   1.000
_cell.angle_alpha   90.00
_cell.angle_beta   90.00
_cell.angle_gamma   90.00
#
_symmetry.space_group_name_H-M   'P 1'
#
loop_
_entity.id
_entity.type
_entity.pdbx_description
1 polymer ?
#
loop_
_entity_poly.entity_id
_entity_poly.type
_entity_poly.pdbx_seq_one_letter_code
_entity_poly.pdbx_strand_id
1 'polypeptide(L)'
;MKRIVMAIGNNYPGYNQKCGSSGLIDDIFAKSGKLISENEIVVTCGDSYPENADTFYPVDIINAYDRVKYKYGYSKEIIAVFTRVEIRKISNPSVQTGDNYTESGIPENRKTEEFLEPIDIPEKSAIMTLMSDGYLPIIIGAGFPVVRELQYYNNCHGMVNNYSSSSLLGTLIEADELIIISGHKDEFEGIVNSGKLLKNITFNALMDIYKSGHFNDNITGKKIKAMLDFISKGGKKAILMSADMDNVITLIQ
;
A
#
# COMPACT_ATOMS: atom_id res chain seq x y z
N MET A 1 -6.52 -21.07 -6.98
CA MET A 1 -5.85 -19.77 -7.22
C MET A 1 -6.61 -18.72 -6.45
N LYS A 2 -5.92 -17.88 -5.67
CA LYS A 2 -6.55 -16.77 -4.93
C LYS A 2 -6.30 -15.45 -5.63
N ARG A 3 -7.16 -14.47 -5.36
CA ARG A 3 -6.92 -13.06 -5.68
C ARG A 3 -6.36 -12.33 -4.47
N ILE A 4 -5.22 -11.68 -4.64
CA ILE A 4 -4.47 -11.08 -3.53
C ILE A 4 -4.07 -9.65 -3.87
N VAL A 5 -4.29 -8.74 -2.92
CA VAL A 5 -3.64 -7.42 -2.93
C VAL A 5 -2.44 -7.47 -1.99
N MET A 6 -1.25 -7.20 -2.52
CA MET A 6 0.00 -7.17 -1.75
C MET A 6 0.51 -5.73 -1.61
N ALA A 7 0.32 -5.15 -0.43
CA ALA A 7 0.76 -3.81 -0.09
C ALA A 7 2.16 -3.81 0.53
N ILE A 8 3.10 -3.18 -0.16
CA ILE A 8 4.52 -3.05 0.17
C ILE A 8 4.74 -1.62 0.72
N GLY A 9 5.24 -1.50 1.96
CA GLY A 9 5.27 -0.25 2.73
C GLY A 9 6.54 0.62 2.62
N ASN A 10 6.43 1.94 2.82
CA ASN A 10 7.38 3.00 2.43
C ASN A 10 8.79 3.05 3.07
N ASN A 11 9.19 2.11 3.91
CA ASN A 11 10.49 2.17 4.59
C ASN A 11 11.50 1.24 3.91
N TYR A 12 11.82 1.54 2.65
CA TYR A 12 12.96 0.92 1.97
C TYR A 12 14.14 1.87 2.11
N PRO A 13 15.28 1.44 2.69
CA PRO A 13 16.45 2.30 2.78
C PRO A 13 16.79 2.80 1.38
N GLY A 14 16.76 4.12 1.21
CA GLY A 14 17.12 4.79 -0.02
C GLY A 14 18.51 4.36 -0.48
N TYR A 15 18.68 4.36 -1.80
CA TYR A 15 19.84 3.84 -2.55
C TYR A 15 21.14 4.65 -2.35
N ASN A 16 21.42 5.13 -1.13
CA ASN A 16 22.68 5.76 -0.74
C ASN A 16 23.71 4.77 -0.17
N GLN A 17 23.49 3.47 -0.33
CA GLN A 17 24.56 2.48 -0.29
C GLN A 17 24.96 2.15 -1.72
N LYS A 18 26.14 2.66 -2.13
CA LYS A 18 26.90 2.34 -3.34
C LYS A 18 26.34 1.12 -4.08
N CYS A 19 25.82 1.33 -5.30
CA CYS A 19 25.56 0.33 -6.35
C CYS A 19 25.92 -1.12 -5.90
N GLY A 20 25.01 -1.75 -5.16
CA GLY A 20 25.34 -2.96 -4.40
C GLY A 20 24.35 -3.39 -3.31
N SER A 21 23.50 -2.50 -2.77
CA SER A 21 22.46 -2.90 -1.80
C SER A 21 21.07 -2.98 -2.45
N SER A 22 20.88 -3.97 -3.32
CA SER A 22 19.60 -4.36 -3.92
C SER A 22 18.74 -5.25 -3.00
N GLY A 23 18.97 -5.25 -1.67
CA GLY A 23 18.57 -6.37 -0.81
C GLY A 23 17.07 -6.52 -0.54
N LEU A 24 16.43 -5.53 0.08
CA LEU A 24 15.15 -5.78 0.76
C LEU A 24 13.97 -6.07 -0.18
N ILE A 25 13.84 -5.33 -1.28
CA ILE A 25 12.76 -5.55 -2.26
C ILE A 25 13.01 -6.83 -3.07
N ASP A 26 14.25 -7.08 -3.49
CA ASP A 26 14.63 -8.34 -4.14
C ASP A 26 14.34 -9.52 -3.21
N ASP A 27 14.63 -9.39 -1.91
CA ASP A 27 14.35 -10.43 -0.91
C ASP A 27 12.85 -10.62 -0.69
N ILE A 28 12.06 -9.55 -0.63
CA ILE A 28 10.59 -9.65 -0.56
C ILE A 28 10.07 -10.41 -1.77
N PHE A 29 10.50 -10.05 -3.00
CA PHE A 29 10.08 -10.77 -4.20
C PHE A 29 10.61 -12.20 -4.27
N ALA A 30 11.83 -12.46 -3.82
CA ALA A 30 12.40 -13.80 -3.78
C ALA A 30 11.62 -14.70 -2.80
N LYS A 31 11.29 -14.19 -1.62
CA LYS A 31 10.52 -14.92 -0.59
C LYS A 31 9.05 -15.07 -0.97
N SER A 32 8.46 -14.08 -1.67
CA SER A 32 7.07 -14.10 -2.13
C SER A 32 6.88 -14.69 -3.53
N GLY A 33 7.95 -15.06 -4.24
CA GLY A 33 7.88 -15.43 -5.65
C GLY A 33 6.95 -16.61 -5.94
N LYS A 34 6.94 -17.64 -5.07
CA LYS A 34 5.99 -18.76 -5.17
C LYS A 34 4.54 -18.31 -4.97
N LEU A 35 4.30 -17.42 -4.00
CA LEU A 35 2.97 -16.85 -3.76
C LEU A 35 2.49 -16.08 -5.01
N ILE A 36 3.36 -15.27 -5.61
CA ILE A 36 3.11 -14.53 -6.85
C ILE A 36 2.84 -15.46 -8.03
N SER A 37 3.62 -16.54 -8.19
CA SER A 37 3.47 -17.45 -9.33
C SER A 37 2.17 -18.27 -9.28
N GLU A 38 1.67 -18.59 -8.09
CA GLU A 38 0.50 -19.47 -7.90
C GLU A 38 -0.84 -18.74 -7.76
N ASN A 39 -0.84 -17.40 -7.70
CA ASN A 39 -2.02 -16.58 -7.39
C ASN A 39 -2.14 -15.36 -8.30
N GLU A 40 -3.35 -14.83 -8.46
CA GLU A 40 -3.59 -13.53 -9.09
C GLU A 40 -3.24 -12.44 -8.09
N ILE A 41 -2.17 -11.67 -8.35
CA ILE A 41 -1.68 -10.66 -7.41
C ILE A 41 -1.57 -9.31 -8.09
N VAL A 42 -2.05 -8.27 -7.41
CA VAL A 42 -1.68 -6.88 -7.66
C VAL A 42 -0.81 -6.40 -6.50
N VAL A 43 0.29 -5.74 -6.83
CA VAL A 43 1.20 -5.14 -5.87
C VAL A 43 0.90 -3.65 -5.77
N THR A 44 0.83 -3.12 -4.55
CA THR A 44 0.78 -1.69 -4.30
C THR A 44 2.01 -1.30 -3.50
N CYS A 45 2.87 -0.45 -4.07
CA CYS A 45 4.07 0.01 -3.38
C CYS A 45 3.88 1.46 -3.01
N GLY A 46 3.99 1.80 -1.73
CA GLY A 46 3.77 3.18 -1.35
C GLY A 46 5.01 4.03 -1.65
N ASP A 47 4.76 5.26 -2.06
CA ASP A 47 5.78 6.26 -2.35
C ASP A 47 6.03 7.06 -1.08
N SER A 48 7.26 7.11 -0.62
CA SER A 48 7.73 8.36 -0.03
C SER A 48 7.88 9.32 -1.20
N TYR A 49 6.97 10.28 -1.38
CA TYR A 49 7.34 11.50 -2.14
C TYR A 49 8.52 12.08 -1.39
N PRO A 50 9.76 12.02 -1.92
CA PRO A 50 10.87 12.54 -1.16
C PRO A 50 10.92 14.04 -1.48
N GLU A 51 10.81 14.87 -0.43
CA GLU A 51 11.15 16.30 -0.52
C GLU A 51 12.61 16.52 -1.03
N ASN A 52 13.40 15.44 -1.19
CA ASN A 52 14.77 15.44 -1.71
C ASN A 52 14.94 14.47 -2.89
N ALA A 53 15.48 14.97 -4.00
CA ALA A 53 15.53 14.35 -5.34
C ALA A 53 16.34 13.04 -5.52
N ASP A 54 16.62 12.27 -4.47
CA ASP A 54 17.65 11.20 -4.51
C ASP A 54 17.20 9.75 -4.22
N THR A 55 15.92 9.43 -4.02
CA THR A 55 15.59 8.07 -3.50
C THR A 55 14.27 7.49 -3.99
N PHE A 56 14.38 6.37 -4.73
CA PHE A 56 13.35 5.45 -5.22
C PHE A 56 12.59 5.88 -6.49
N TYR A 57 13.03 5.36 -7.64
CA TYR A 57 12.31 5.49 -8.90
C TYR A 57 11.27 4.36 -9.02
N PRO A 58 10.07 4.62 -9.56
CA PRO A 58 9.07 3.58 -9.85
C PRO A 58 9.61 2.37 -10.64
N VAL A 59 10.67 2.59 -11.42
CA VAL A 59 11.35 1.56 -12.22
C VAL A 59 12.19 0.60 -11.35
N ASP A 60 12.62 1.01 -10.16
CA ASP A 60 13.49 0.21 -9.29
C ASP A 60 12.80 -1.07 -8.81
N ILE A 61 11.52 -0.97 -8.42
CA ILE A 61 10.72 -2.13 -7.98
C ILE A 61 10.40 -3.08 -9.14
N ILE A 62 10.21 -2.54 -10.34
CA ILE A 62 10.03 -3.34 -11.56
C ILE A 62 11.31 -4.12 -11.86
N ASN A 63 12.45 -3.43 -11.87
CA ASN A 63 13.76 -4.04 -12.06
C ASN A 63 14.09 -5.07 -10.98
N ALA A 64 13.67 -4.85 -9.72
CA ALA A 64 13.82 -5.80 -8.62
C ALA A 64 13.05 -7.10 -8.90
N TYR A 65 11.79 -6.99 -9.31
CA TYR A 65 11.02 -8.16 -9.69
C TYR A 65 11.63 -8.88 -10.89
N ASP A 66 12.07 -8.15 -11.93
CA ASP A 66 12.69 -8.75 -13.11
C ASP A 66 13.92 -9.59 -12.76
N ARG A 67 14.83 -9.07 -11.91
CA ARG A 67 16.00 -9.82 -11.43
C ARG A 67 15.58 -11.13 -10.76
N VAL A 68 14.59 -11.08 -9.88
CA VAL A 68 14.07 -12.24 -9.15
C VAL A 68 13.39 -13.22 -10.10
N LYS A 69 12.54 -12.73 -11.00
CA LYS A 69 11.83 -13.50 -12.01
C LYS A 69 12.80 -14.37 -12.82
N TYR A 70 13.86 -13.78 -13.37
CA TYR A 70 14.86 -14.53 -14.13
C TYR A 70 15.71 -15.46 -13.26
N LYS A 71 16.07 -15.03 -12.04
CA LYS A 71 16.86 -15.85 -11.12
C LYS A 71 16.14 -17.13 -10.69
N TYR A 72 14.83 -17.08 -10.48
CA TYR A 72 14.03 -18.19 -9.95
C TYR A 72 13.10 -18.84 -11.00
N GLY A 73 13.08 -18.35 -12.24
CA GLY A 73 12.29 -18.92 -13.33
C GLY A 73 10.78 -18.65 -13.22
N TYR A 74 10.37 -17.51 -12.66
CA TYR A 74 8.95 -17.11 -12.63
C TYR A 74 8.49 -16.62 -14.01
N SER A 75 7.22 -16.83 -14.33
CA SER A 75 6.66 -16.58 -15.67
C SER A 75 5.89 -15.26 -15.81
N LYS A 76 5.47 -14.64 -14.71
CA LYS A 76 4.65 -13.41 -14.78
C LYS A 76 5.49 -12.22 -15.20
N GLU A 77 4.92 -11.38 -16.05
CA GLU A 77 5.49 -10.07 -16.39
C GLU A 77 4.92 -9.01 -15.44
N ILE A 78 5.79 -8.17 -14.88
CA ILE A 78 5.38 -7.03 -14.06
C ILE A 78 5.01 -5.85 -14.96
N ILE A 79 3.90 -5.16 -14.63
CA ILE A 79 3.42 -4.01 -15.40
C ILE A 79 2.96 -2.90 -14.48
N ALA A 80 3.51 -1.69 -14.65
CA ALA A 80 3.08 -0.52 -13.91
C ALA A 80 1.78 0.05 -14.48
N VAL A 81 0.83 0.34 -13.59
CA VAL A 81 -0.46 0.92 -13.95
C VAL A 81 -0.60 2.30 -13.31
N PHE A 82 -0.63 3.35 -14.12
CA PHE A 82 -0.99 4.68 -13.66
C PHE A 82 -2.43 4.65 -13.14
N THR A 83 -2.60 4.89 -11.84
CA THR A 83 -3.85 4.61 -11.15
C THR A 83 -4.37 5.87 -10.47
N ARG A 84 -5.60 6.27 -10.80
CA ARG A 84 -6.31 7.34 -10.10
C ARG A 84 -7.05 6.77 -8.90
N VAL A 85 -7.23 7.59 -7.89
CA VAL A 85 -8.00 7.25 -6.69
C VAL A 85 -9.01 8.35 -6.46
N GLU A 86 -10.28 8.01 -6.64
CA GLU A 86 -11.39 8.90 -6.37
C GLU A 86 -11.48 9.10 -4.85
N ILE A 87 -11.48 10.35 -4.40
CA ILE A 87 -11.61 10.73 -2.99
C ILE A 87 -12.98 11.36 -2.73
N ARG A 88 -13.49 11.20 -1.51
CA ARG A 88 -14.76 11.83 -1.10
C ARG A 88 -14.61 13.35 -1.15
N LYS A 89 -15.47 14.04 -1.90
CA LYS A 89 -15.51 15.51 -1.93
C LYS A 89 -15.75 16.06 -0.52
N ILE A 90 -14.77 16.78 0.03
CA ILE A 90 -14.88 17.43 1.33
C ILE A 90 -15.56 18.79 1.11
N SER A 91 -16.64 19.07 1.84
CA SER A 91 -17.43 20.30 1.70
C SER A 91 -16.71 21.59 2.14
N ASN A 92 -15.46 21.49 2.62
CA ASN A 92 -14.62 22.62 3.02
C ASN A 92 -13.45 22.78 2.04
N PRO A 93 -13.50 23.75 1.12
CA PRO A 93 -12.42 24.05 0.18
C PRO A 93 -11.34 24.94 0.83
N SER A 94 -10.92 24.63 2.06
CA SER A 94 -9.80 25.34 2.71
C SER A 94 -8.44 24.75 2.36
N VAL A 95 -8.37 23.70 1.53
CA VAL A 95 -7.23 23.53 0.63
C VAL A 95 -7.49 24.46 -0.54
N GLN A 96 -7.13 25.72 -0.34
CA GLN A 96 -7.22 26.75 -1.36
C GLN A 96 -6.57 26.22 -2.64
N THR A 97 -7.30 26.27 -3.76
CA THR A 97 -6.70 26.69 -5.03
C THR A 97 -6.11 28.07 -4.78
N GLY A 98 -4.89 28.09 -4.27
CA GLY A 98 -4.13 29.28 -3.98
C GLY A 98 -2.78 29.09 -4.65
N ASP A 99 -2.58 29.78 -5.76
CA ASP A 99 -1.28 30.19 -6.23
C ASP A 99 -0.55 30.90 -5.10
N ASN A 100 0.14 30.15 -4.24
CA ASN A 100 1.06 30.67 -3.23
C ASN A 100 2.33 29.83 -3.27
N TYR A 101 2.95 29.78 -4.45
CA TYR A 101 4.38 29.56 -4.55
C TYR A 101 5.05 30.86 -4.10
N THR A 102 5.78 30.84 -2.99
CA THR A 102 6.88 31.79 -2.81
C THR A 102 7.95 31.47 -3.86
N GLU A 103 8.74 32.46 -4.28
CA GLU A 103 9.83 32.29 -5.27
C GLU A 103 10.89 31.22 -4.89
N SER A 104 10.79 30.63 -3.70
CA SER A 104 11.59 29.52 -3.19
C SER A 104 10.89 28.15 -3.15
N GLY A 105 9.61 28.06 -3.52
CA GLY A 105 8.90 26.79 -3.74
C GLY A 105 8.58 25.95 -2.49
N ILE A 106 8.66 26.49 -1.28
CA ILE A 106 8.40 25.74 -0.03
C ILE A 106 7.17 26.32 0.69
N PRO A 107 6.11 25.53 0.95
CA PRO A 107 4.98 25.98 1.76
C PRO A 107 5.38 26.22 3.22
N GLU A 108 5.19 27.45 3.69
CA GLU A 108 5.39 27.86 5.08
C GLU A 108 4.15 27.50 5.91
N ASN A 109 4.06 26.24 6.34
CA ASN A 109 3.36 25.73 7.53
C ASN A 109 3.12 24.22 7.37
N ARG A 110 3.92 23.39 8.05
CA ARG A 110 3.67 21.93 8.19
C ARG A 110 2.43 21.70 9.07
N LYS A 111 1.24 21.91 8.51
CA LYS A 111 0.03 21.26 9.02
C LYS A 111 0.18 19.78 8.73
N THR A 112 -0.02 18.96 9.75
CA THR A 112 -0.18 17.50 9.65
C THR A 112 -1.06 17.19 8.44
N GLU A 113 -0.49 16.63 7.38
CA GLU A 113 -1.25 16.33 6.15
C GLU A 113 -2.28 15.24 6.46
N GLU A 114 -3.54 15.64 6.53
CA GLU A 114 -4.65 14.70 6.63
C GLU A 114 -4.74 13.88 5.35
N PHE A 115 -4.68 12.56 5.50
CA PHE A 115 -4.86 11.65 4.36
C PHE A 115 -6.33 11.66 3.91
N LEU A 116 -6.54 11.85 2.61
CA LEU A 116 -7.86 11.78 2.00
C LEU A 116 -8.38 10.34 1.99
N GLU A 117 -9.67 10.16 2.29
CA GLU A 117 -10.30 8.84 2.28
C GLU A 117 -10.67 8.44 0.84
N PRO A 118 -10.12 7.32 0.34
CA PRO A 118 -10.40 6.85 -1.01
C PRO A 118 -11.77 6.15 -1.08
N ILE A 119 -12.50 6.36 -2.17
CA ILE A 119 -13.85 5.82 -2.37
C ILE A 119 -13.99 4.99 -3.65
N ASP A 120 -13.20 5.24 -4.68
CA ASP A 120 -13.18 4.41 -5.90
C ASP A 120 -11.80 4.42 -6.58
N ILE A 121 -11.56 3.41 -7.43
CA ILE A 121 -10.39 3.31 -8.31
C ILE A 121 -10.92 3.11 -9.73
N PRO A 122 -10.79 4.10 -10.64
CA PRO A 122 -11.33 3.99 -11.99
C PRO A 122 -10.68 2.84 -12.79
N GLU A 123 -9.38 2.62 -12.61
CA GLU A 123 -8.62 1.59 -13.34
C GLU A 123 -8.79 0.15 -12.80
N LYS A 124 -9.64 -0.09 -11.79
CA LYS A 124 -9.82 -1.41 -11.15
C LYS A 124 -10.11 -2.55 -12.13
N SER A 125 -10.91 -2.30 -13.18
CA SER A 125 -11.27 -3.31 -14.18
C SER A 125 -10.09 -3.67 -15.09
N ALA A 126 -9.22 -2.70 -15.40
CA ALA A 126 -8.00 -2.94 -16.16
C ALA A 126 -7.00 -3.76 -15.32
N ILE A 127 -6.84 -3.40 -14.04
CA ILE A 127 -6.00 -4.16 -13.09
C ILE A 127 -6.48 -5.61 -12.98
N MET A 128 -7.79 -5.83 -12.82
CA MET A 128 -8.41 -7.16 -12.80
C MET A 128 -8.14 -7.97 -14.06
N THR A 129 -8.24 -7.35 -15.23
CA THR A 129 -7.98 -8.01 -16.51
C THR A 129 -6.51 -8.46 -16.59
N LEU A 130 -5.57 -7.56 -16.27
CA LEU A 130 -4.14 -7.88 -16.26
C LEU A 130 -3.80 -9.02 -15.30
N MET A 131 -4.38 -9.02 -14.09
CA MET A 131 -4.20 -10.11 -13.13
C MET A 131 -4.69 -11.45 -13.70
N SER A 132 -5.86 -11.46 -14.32
CA SER A 132 -6.48 -12.66 -14.91
C SER A 132 -5.69 -13.20 -16.11
N ASP A 133 -5.05 -12.30 -16.86
CA ASP A 133 -4.20 -12.63 -18.01
C ASP A 133 -2.78 -13.07 -17.61
N GLY A 134 -2.50 -13.19 -16.30
CA GLY A 134 -1.23 -13.71 -15.79
C GLY A 134 -0.13 -12.66 -15.61
N TYR A 135 -0.44 -11.37 -15.77
CA TYR A 135 0.49 -10.29 -15.41
C TYR A 135 0.55 -10.12 -13.88
N LEU A 136 1.57 -9.38 -13.43
CA LEU A 136 1.70 -8.85 -12.08
C LEU A 136 1.55 -7.32 -12.14
N PRO A 137 0.34 -6.77 -12.04
CA PRO A 137 0.17 -5.33 -11.98
C PRO A 137 0.82 -4.74 -10.74
N ILE A 138 1.48 -3.61 -10.91
CA ILE A 138 1.99 -2.80 -9.81
C ILE A 138 1.41 -1.38 -9.88
N ILE A 139 0.90 -0.93 -8.74
CA ILE A 139 0.46 0.43 -8.50
C ILE A 139 1.54 1.10 -7.66
N ILE A 140 2.06 2.20 -8.18
CA ILE A 140 3.09 2.99 -7.54
C ILE A 140 2.42 4.11 -6.73
N GLY A 141 2.92 4.33 -5.53
CA GLY A 141 2.32 5.22 -4.56
C GLY A 141 1.03 4.68 -3.97
N ALA A 142 0.20 5.60 -3.49
CA ALA A 142 -1.17 5.32 -3.14
C ALA A 142 -2.15 5.50 -4.32
N GLY A 143 -1.62 5.84 -5.51
CA GLY A 143 -2.37 6.36 -6.65
C GLY A 143 -2.62 7.88 -6.59
N PHE A 144 -3.07 8.45 -7.70
CA PHE A 144 -3.25 9.89 -7.88
C PHE A 144 -4.65 10.35 -7.42
N PRO A 145 -4.77 11.21 -6.41
CA PRO A 145 -6.08 11.64 -5.90
C PRO A 145 -6.84 12.49 -6.92
N VAL A 146 -8.09 12.13 -7.14
CA VAL A 146 -9.01 12.83 -8.04
C VAL A 146 -10.39 12.97 -7.43
N VAL A 147 -11.15 13.98 -7.85
CA VAL A 147 -12.57 14.13 -7.53
C VAL A 147 -13.38 13.95 -8.81
N ARG A 148 -14.43 13.14 -8.74
CA ARG A 148 -15.37 12.99 -9.85
C ARG A 148 -16.30 14.19 -9.93
N GLU A 149 -16.38 14.81 -11.10
CA GLU A 149 -17.35 15.85 -11.43
C GLU A 149 -18.16 15.43 -12.65
N LEU A 150 -19.46 15.18 -12.44
CA LEU A 150 -20.35 14.66 -13.47
C LEU A 150 -19.80 13.39 -14.13
N GLN A 151 -19.19 13.51 -15.32
CA GLN A 151 -18.68 12.40 -16.13
C GLN A 151 -17.15 12.36 -16.24
N TYR A 152 -16.42 13.30 -15.63
CA TYR A 152 -14.96 13.37 -15.69
C TYR A 152 -14.33 13.52 -14.31
N TYR A 153 -12.99 13.54 -14.27
CA TYR A 153 -12.20 13.66 -13.03
C TYR A 153 -11.34 14.91 -13.07
N ASN A 154 -11.28 15.60 -11.95
CA ASN A 154 -10.32 16.69 -11.71
C ASN A 154 -9.26 16.24 -10.71
N ASN A 155 -8.05 16.77 -10.88
CA ASN A 155 -6.98 16.58 -9.91
C ASN A 155 -7.39 17.16 -8.55
N CYS A 156 -6.96 16.50 -7.49
CA CYS A 156 -7.12 16.99 -6.13
C CYS A 156 -5.74 17.11 -5.47
N HIS A 157 -5.49 18.23 -4.80
CA HIS A 157 -4.30 18.36 -3.97
C HIS A 157 -4.53 17.66 -2.64
N GLY A 158 -3.69 16.69 -2.33
CA GLY A 158 -3.70 15.93 -1.08
C GLY A 158 -2.99 14.60 -1.23
N MET A 159 -2.94 13.84 -0.15
CA MET A 159 -2.31 12.52 -0.13
C MET A 159 -3.33 11.44 0.21
N VAL A 160 -3.23 10.30 -0.45
CA VAL A 160 -3.93 9.08 -0.04
C VAL A 160 -2.91 8.14 0.59
N ASN A 161 -3.34 7.37 1.58
CA ASN A 161 -2.48 6.38 2.21
C ASN A 161 -2.50 5.09 1.39
N ASN A 162 -1.32 4.54 1.05
CA ASN A 162 -1.22 3.31 0.26
C ASN A 162 -2.01 2.14 0.91
N TYR A 163 -1.97 1.99 2.23
CA TYR A 163 -2.74 0.90 2.87
C TYR A 163 -4.25 1.08 2.72
N SER A 164 -4.75 2.31 2.75
CA SER A 164 -6.16 2.63 2.50
C SER A 164 -6.54 2.33 1.04
N SER A 165 -5.73 2.77 0.07
CA SER A 165 -5.93 2.45 -1.35
C SER A 165 -5.88 0.94 -1.62
N SER A 166 -4.97 0.23 -0.96
CA SER A 166 -4.83 -1.23 -1.08
C SER A 166 -6.04 -1.98 -0.52
N SER A 167 -6.52 -1.56 0.65
CA SER A 167 -7.73 -2.11 1.27
C SER A 167 -8.98 -1.85 0.41
N LEU A 168 -9.10 -0.62 -0.12
CA LEU A 168 -10.15 -0.27 -1.05
C LEU A 168 -10.07 -1.11 -2.33
N LEU A 169 -8.90 -1.19 -2.97
CA LEU A 169 -8.69 -1.98 -4.17
C LEU A 169 -9.10 -3.43 -3.94
N GLY A 170 -8.65 -4.02 -2.82
CA GLY A 170 -8.99 -5.39 -2.44
C GLY A 170 -10.49 -5.59 -2.32
N THR A 171 -11.21 -4.61 -1.78
CA THR A 171 -12.68 -4.63 -1.73
C THR A 171 -13.28 -4.56 -3.14
N LEU A 172 -12.83 -3.61 -3.96
CA LEU A 172 -13.37 -3.34 -5.30
C LEU A 172 -13.14 -4.49 -6.29
N ILE A 173 -12.08 -5.26 -6.10
CA ILE A 173 -11.74 -6.41 -6.95
C ILE A 173 -12.16 -7.75 -6.34
N GLU A 174 -12.87 -7.73 -5.20
CA GLU A 174 -13.28 -8.94 -4.46
C GLU A 174 -12.08 -9.86 -4.17
N ALA A 175 -10.98 -9.28 -3.68
CA ALA A 175 -9.80 -10.05 -3.31
C ALA A 175 -10.10 -11.02 -2.16
N ASP A 176 -9.52 -12.22 -2.22
CA ASP A 176 -9.58 -13.18 -1.12
C ASP A 176 -8.73 -12.73 0.06
N GLU A 177 -7.55 -12.16 -0.23
CA GLU A 177 -6.58 -11.76 0.79
C GLU A 177 -6.01 -10.36 0.56
N LEU A 178 -5.86 -9.61 1.66
CA LEU A 178 -5.01 -8.42 1.73
C LEU A 178 -3.75 -8.77 2.52
N ILE A 179 -2.58 -8.63 1.90
CA ILE A 179 -1.29 -8.82 2.55
C ILE A 179 -0.59 -7.47 2.64
N ILE A 180 -0.22 -7.06 3.85
CA ILE A 180 0.54 -5.84 4.13
C ILE A 180 1.93 -6.27 4.59
N ILE A 181 2.98 -5.84 3.87
CA ILE A 181 4.38 -6.11 4.20
C ILE A 181 5.00 -4.83 4.78
N SER A 182 5.49 -4.93 6.01
CA SER A 182 6.13 -3.83 6.74
C SER A 182 7.65 -3.89 6.66
N GLY A 183 8.31 -2.75 6.45
CA GLY A 183 9.77 -2.65 6.37
C GLY A 183 10.51 -2.90 7.69
N HIS A 184 9.89 -2.61 8.84
CA HIS A 184 10.49 -2.80 10.16
C HIS A 184 9.60 -3.66 11.07
N LYS A 185 10.23 -4.63 11.75
CA LYS A 185 9.60 -5.53 12.73
C LYS A 185 9.22 -4.77 14.02
N ASP A 186 10.04 -3.78 14.37
CA ASP A 186 9.98 -3.05 15.64
C ASP A 186 8.73 -2.15 15.74
N GLU A 187 8.12 -1.80 14.60
CA GLU A 187 6.86 -1.02 14.54
C GLU A 187 5.67 -1.65 15.27
N PHE A 188 5.80 -2.93 15.66
CA PHE A 188 4.75 -3.71 16.29
C PHE A 188 5.12 -4.26 17.67
N GLU A 189 6.28 -3.93 18.23
CA GLU A 189 6.68 -4.39 19.57
C GLU A 189 5.66 -4.03 20.65
N GLY A 190 5.00 -2.86 20.54
CA GLY A 190 3.92 -2.44 21.43
C GLY A 190 2.63 -3.27 21.32
N ILE A 191 2.39 -3.95 20.19
CA ILE A 191 1.30 -4.91 20.00
C ILE A 191 1.71 -6.29 20.56
N VAL A 192 3.00 -6.62 20.39
CA VAL A 192 3.60 -7.94 20.65
C VAL A 192 4.08 -8.11 22.09
N ASN A 193 4.10 -7.05 22.92
CA ASN A 193 4.49 -7.06 24.35
C ASN A 193 3.66 -7.98 25.27
N SER A 194 2.70 -8.75 24.73
CA SER A 194 2.10 -9.91 25.40
C SER A 194 2.80 -11.25 25.09
N GLY A 195 3.97 -11.23 24.45
CA GLY A 195 4.81 -12.40 24.17
C GLY A 195 4.25 -13.37 23.13
N LYS A 196 3.10 -13.07 22.53
CA LYS A 196 2.51 -13.84 21.45
C LYS A 196 2.47 -12.97 20.20
N LEU A 197 3.16 -13.41 19.14
CA LEU A 197 2.73 -13.04 17.79
C LEU A 197 1.22 -13.29 17.73
N LEU A 198 0.44 -12.26 17.43
CA LEU A 198 -1.01 -12.36 17.26
C LEU A 198 -1.30 -13.01 15.91
N LYS A 199 -0.72 -14.20 15.70
CA LYS A 199 -0.78 -14.93 14.43
C LYS A 199 -2.21 -15.14 14.00
N ASN A 200 -3.15 -15.29 14.94
CA ASN A 200 -4.59 -15.31 14.68
C ASN A 200 -5.27 -14.40 15.72
N ILE A 201 -5.81 -13.27 15.28
CA ILE A 201 -6.63 -12.38 16.11
C ILE A 201 -8.03 -12.28 15.49
N THR A 202 -9.06 -12.14 16.34
CA THR A 202 -10.43 -11.91 15.87
C THR A 202 -10.64 -10.44 15.50
N PHE A 203 -11.61 -10.17 14.64
CA PHE A 203 -11.99 -8.81 14.27
C PHE A 203 -12.27 -7.92 15.48
N ASN A 204 -13.08 -8.41 16.43
CA ASN A 204 -13.43 -7.66 17.63
C ASN A 204 -12.20 -7.34 18.49
N ALA A 205 -11.30 -8.30 18.70
CA ALA A 205 -10.10 -8.08 19.50
C ALA A 205 -9.16 -7.04 18.85
N LEU A 206 -8.97 -7.12 17.53
CA LEU A 206 -8.14 -6.12 16.83
C LEU A 206 -8.82 -4.75 16.79
N MET A 207 -10.14 -4.71 16.65
CA MET A 207 -10.94 -3.48 16.71
C MET A 207 -10.86 -2.82 18.10
N ASP A 208 -10.89 -3.59 19.17
CA ASP A 208 -10.74 -3.06 20.54
C ASP A 208 -9.34 -2.48 20.76
N ILE A 209 -8.29 -3.18 20.27
CA ILE A 209 -6.92 -2.65 20.26
C ILE A 209 -6.85 -1.34 19.47
N TYR A 210 -7.45 -1.29 18.28
CA TYR A 210 -7.48 -0.07 17.46
C TYR A 210 -8.20 1.08 18.18
N LYS A 211 -9.39 0.83 18.74
CA LYS A 211 -10.19 1.84 19.48
C LYS A 211 -9.53 2.37 20.74
N SER A 212 -8.64 1.60 21.36
CA SER A 212 -7.88 2.05 22.54
C SER A 212 -6.96 3.25 22.25
N GLY A 213 -6.74 3.59 20.98
CA GLY A 213 -6.03 4.81 20.57
C GLY A 213 -4.51 4.69 20.52
N HIS A 214 -3.94 3.57 21.00
CA HIS A 214 -2.48 3.36 21.07
C HIS A 214 -1.75 3.52 19.72
N PHE A 215 -2.44 3.34 18.59
CA PHE A 215 -1.83 3.36 17.26
C PHE A 215 -2.43 4.41 16.31
N ASN A 216 -3.44 5.19 16.72
CA ASN A 216 -4.28 5.95 15.79
C ASN A 216 -3.53 6.98 14.94
N ASP A 217 -2.48 7.58 15.47
CA ASP A 217 -1.75 8.66 14.80
C ASP A 217 -0.46 8.21 14.08
N ASN A 218 -0.17 6.91 14.09
CA ASN A 218 1.06 6.37 13.47
C ASN A 218 0.78 5.47 12.25
N ILE A 219 1.84 5.12 11.54
CA ILE A 219 1.77 4.26 10.34
C ILE A 219 1.24 2.86 10.68
N THR A 220 1.51 2.36 11.89
CA THR A 220 1.00 1.08 12.40
C THR A 220 -0.53 1.09 12.50
N GLY A 221 -1.14 2.15 13.03
CA GLY A 221 -2.59 2.27 13.09
C GLY A 221 -3.23 2.33 11.72
N LYS A 222 -2.58 2.96 10.75
CA LYS A 222 -3.04 2.97 9.34
C LYS A 222 -3.06 1.59 8.71
N LYS A 223 -2.08 0.73 9.02
CA LYS A 223 -2.05 -0.68 8.58
C LYS A 223 -3.19 -1.48 9.22
N ILE A 224 -3.36 -1.33 10.54
CA ILE A 224 -4.45 -2.00 11.29
C ILE A 224 -5.82 -1.56 10.76
N LYS A 225 -6.02 -0.26 10.56
CA LYS A 225 -7.26 0.30 9.99
C LYS A 225 -7.54 -0.33 8.62
N ALA A 226 -6.55 -0.40 7.74
CA ALA A 226 -6.71 -1.01 6.41
C ALA A 226 -7.13 -2.49 6.48
N MET A 227 -6.57 -3.27 7.42
CA MET A 227 -6.98 -4.66 7.65
C MET A 227 -8.43 -4.77 8.14
N LEU A 228 -8.81 -3.94 9.12
CA LEU A 228 -10.18 -3.91 9.65
C LEU A 228 -11.17 -3.47 8.56
N ASP A 229 -10.84 -2.43 7.78
CA ASP A 229 -11.67 -1.94 6.68
C ASP A 229 -11.88 -3.03 5.63
N PHE A 230 -10.83 -3.78 5.26
CA PHE A 230 -10.92 -4.85 4.27
C PHE A 230 -11.86 -5.98 4.73
N ILE A 231 -11.68 -6.46 5.98
CA ILE A 231 -12.53 -7.54 6.51
C ILE A 231 -13.97 -7.08 6.72
N SER A 232 -14.17 -5.86 7.24
CA SER A 232 -15.53 -5.32 7.46
C SER A 232 -16.31 -5.11 6.16
N LYS A 233 -15.62 -4.91 5.04
CA LYS A 233 -16.22 -4.78 3.70
C LYS A 233 -16.35 -6.12 2.95
N GLY A 234 -16.15 -7.25 3.63
CA GLY A 234 -16.37 -8.59 3.08
C GLY A 234 -15.12 -9.32 2.60
N GLY A 235 -13.93 -8.75 2.84
CA GLY A 235 -12.67 -9.47 2.65
C GLY A 235 -12.57 -10.67 3.60
N LYS A 236 -11.97 -11.77 3.13
CA LYS A 236 -11.94 -13.03 3.89
C LYS A 236 -10.77 -13.09 4.88
N LYS A 237 -9.61 -12.55 4.50
CA LYS A 237 -8.38 -12.62 5.29
C LYS A 237 -7.46 -11.43 5.07
N ALA A 238 -7.00 -10.81 6.15
CA ALA A 238 -5.97 -9.78 6.11
C ALA A 238 -4.74 -10.26 6.89
N ILE A 239 -3.55 -10.06 6.32
CA ILE A 239 -2.28 -10.49 6.89
C ILE A 239 -1.34 -9.31 6.97
N LEU A 240 -0.74 -9.11 8.13
CA LEU A 240 0.40 -8.21 8.31
C LEU A 240 1.67 -9.06 8.46
N MET A 241 2.67 -8.77 7.64
CA MET A 241 3.94 -9.48 7.58
C MET A 241 5.12 -8.53 7.83
N SER A 242 6.20 -9.06 8.40
CA SER A 242 7.49 -8.38 8.38
C SER A 242 8.15 -8.49 7.00
N ALA A 243 9.22 -7.73 6.77
CA ALA A 243 10.02 -7.85 5.54
C ALA A 243 10.69 -9.23 5.38
N ASP A 244 10.81 -10.00 6.47
CA ASP A 244 11.25 -11.39 6.44
C ASP A 244 10.17 -12.39 6.02
N MET A 245 8.96 -11.91 5.73
CA MET A 245 7.77 -12.71 5.42
C MET A 245 7.27 -13.54 6.61
N ASP A 246 7.56 -13.11 7.84
CA ASP A 246 6.94 -13.67 9.04
C ASP A 246 5.57 -13.03 9.29
N ASN A 247 4.54 -13.86 9.53
CA ASN A 247 3.21 -13.36 9.91
C ASN A 247 3.25 -12.70 11.30
N VAL A 248 3.00 -11.40 11.34
CA VAL A 248 2.84 -10.62 12.58
C VAL A 248 1.41 -10.72 13.07
N ILE A 249 0.44 -10.49 12.18
CA ILE A 249 -1.00 -10.57 12.46
C ILE A 249 -1.69 -11.32 11.32
N THR A 250 -2.57 -12.28 11.65
CA THR A 250 -3.59 -12.76 10.70
C THR A 250 -4.95 -12.45 11.28
N LEU A 251 -5.75 -11.75 10.49
CA LEU A 251 -7.13 -11.45 10.76
C LEU A 251 -7.99 -12.24 9.76
N ILE A 252 -8.94 -13.01 10.26
CA ILE A 252 -9.87 -13.80 9.45
C ILE A 252 -11.28 -13.27 9.75
N GLN A 253 -12.11 -13.23 8.72
CA GLN A 253 -13.53 -12.86 8.82
C GLN A 253 -14.30 -13.76 9.80
#